data_AF-A0A0A2LD52-F1
#
_entry.id   AF-A0A0A2LD52-F1
#
_cell.length_a   1.000
_cell.length_b   1.000
_cell.length_c   1.000
_cell.angle_alpha   90.00
_cell.angle_beta   90.00
_cell.angle_gamma   90.00
#
_symmetry.space_group_name_H-M   'P 1'
#
loop_
_entity.id
_entity.type
_entity.pdbx_description
1 polymer ?
#
loop_
_entity_poly.entity_id
_entity_poly.type
_entity_poly.pdbx_seq_one_letter_code
_entity_poly.pdbx_strand_id
1 'polypeptide(L)'
;MVFNALALGSRSLRTRPSPRLLRHFASSAKQAKENQSFKSQLYESTQQRLKRERAEQEKFAQYQTQSPAGRSAALVFALVFFSTGAYYLGSIKPAALPSSSTTPLSEIEAPKHNVSPSNLQAAWADFVEILGKENVSTASGDLESHAGSNWSSYSQKEDEKPFLILYPSSTEEVSRIMKVCHQRVIPVTPYSGGTSLEGHFASTRGGVCVDFRRMDRILELHKRDLDVVVQPAVGWEELNEEIAKDGLFFPPDPGPGAMIGGMVGTGCSGTNAYRYGTMREWVLSLTVVLADGTIIKTRQRPRKSSAGYDLTKLFIGSEGTLGLVTEATLKLTVKPQSENVAVASFGTIQNAAECVTNVVEAGIPVAGVEILDDIQMKCINASKTTSRQWKESPTLFFKFTGTPNAVKEQIGMVQKIVSKTSGNTFEFARGKDEMAELWSARKQALWSVMAMKKNPDDHVWTTDVAVPISKLPDIMEATKEDMTKNGLLAGICGHVGDGNFHAIILFSDSEKKIAEGVVHRMVKRAVEMEGTVTGEHGVGLVKRDYLEHELGETTVDTMRRLKLALDPLRLLNCDKVVRTEQPAAGEVKEW
;
A
#
# COMPACT_ATOMS: atom_id res chain seq x y z
N MET A 1 -7.51 22.41 -49.94
CA MET A 1 -6.71 21.80 -51.03
C MET A 1 -6.73 20.30 -50.79
N VAL A 2 -7.55 19.54 -51.54
CA VAL A 2 -7.17 18.65 -52.68
C VAL A 2 -6.32 17.45 -52.21
N PHE A 3 -6.54 16.16 -52.51
CA PHE A 3 -7.58 15.27 -53.05
C PHE A 3 -6.95 13.83 -53.03
N ASN A 4 -7.77 12.77 -52.97
CA ASN A 4 -7.59 11.37 -53.45
C ASN A 4 -6.20 10.78 -53.83
N ALA A 5 -5.99 9.49 -53.53
CA ALA A 5 -6.14 8.40 -54.53
C ALA A 5 -5.90 6.98 -53.97
N LEU A 6 -6.80 6.07 -54.37
CA LEU A 6 -6.70 4.60 -54.37
C LEU A 6 -5.65 4.08 -55.37
N ALA A 7 -5.11 2.88 -55.12
CA ALA A 7 -4.76 1.92 -56.17
C ALA A 7 -4.78 0.47 -55.67
N LEU A 8 -5.34 -0.40 -56.52
CA LEU A 8 -5.59 -1.84 -56.40
C LEU A 8 -4.49 -2.69 -57.06
N GLY A 9 -4.44 -3.98 -56.70
CA GLY A 9 -3.87 -5.09 -57.49
C GLY A 9 -2.80 -5.89 -56.73
N SER A 10 -2.76 -7.22 -56.68
CA SER A 10 -3.24 -8.24 -57.63
C SER A 10 -3.26 -9.64 -57.00
N ARG A 11 -3.94 -10.56 -57.70
CA ARG A 11 -4.32 -11.94 -57.34
C ARG A 11 -3.17 -12.95 -57.25
N SER A 12 -3.36 -14.02 -56.47
CA SER A 12 -2.87 -15.37 -56.81
C SER A 12 -3.81 -16.45 -56.27
N LEU A 13 -4.42 -17.20 -57.18
CA LEU A 13 -5.27 -18.37 -56.96
C LEU A 13 -4.41 -19.62 -56.73
N ARG A 14 -4.74 -20.44 -55.72
CA ARG A 14 -4.37 -21.86 -55.67
C ARG A 14 -5.61 -22.72 -55.51
N THR A 15 -5.68 -23.76 -56.32
CA THR A 15 -6.82 -24.64 -56.58
C THR A 15 -6.66 -26.04 -55.97
N ARG A 16 -7.82 -26.66 -55.67
CA ARG A 16 -8.18 -28.11 -55.60
C ARG A 16 -7.87 -28.91 -54.32
N PRO A 17 -8.60 -30.04 -54.07
CA PRO A 17 -10.01 -30.36 -54.43
C PRO A 17 -10.82 -31.07 -53.30
N SER A 18 -12.15 -31.08 -53.41
CA SER A 18 -13.06 -31.91 -52.57
C SER A 18 -13.48 -33.20 -53.31
N PRO A 19 -13.80 -34.30 -52.59
CA PRO A 19 -13.91 -35.63 -53.18
C PRO A 19 -15.29 -35.96 -53.76
N ARG A 20 -15.23 -36.86 -54.74
CA ARG A 20 -16.32 -37.47 -55.53
C ARG A 20 -17.34 -38.21 -54.65
N LEU A 21 -18.64 -37.99 -54.92
CA LEU A 21 -19.73 -38.86 -54.49
C LEU A 21 -20.25 -39.64 -55.70
N LEU A 22 -19.95 -40.95 -55.70
CA LEU A 22 -20.51 -41.98 -56.57
C LEU A 22 -22.02 -42.10 -56.34
N ARG A 23 -22.82 -42.04 -57.40
CA ARG A 23 -24.23 -42.49 -57.37
C ARG A 23 -24.36 -43.81 -58.12
N HIS A 24 -24.85 -44.81 -57.39
CA HIS A 24 -25.20 -46.13 -57.90
C HIS A 24 -26.37 -46.06 -58.89
N PHE A 25 -26.24 -46.81 -59.99
CA PHE A 25 -27.36 -47.19 -60.85
C PHE A 25 -28.06 -48.39 -60.22
N ALA A 26 -29.31 -48.20 -59.80
CA ALA A 26 -30.22 -49.31 -59.50
C ALA A 26 -31.24 -49.40 -60.64
N SER A 27 -31.27 -50.56 -61.29
CA SER A 27 -32.27 -50.92 -62.30
C SER A 27 -33.63 -51.16 -61.62
N SER A 28 -34.69 -50.55 -62.14
CA SER A 28 -36.06 -51.00 -61.87
C SER A 28 -36.86 -51.14 -63.17
N ALA A 29 -37.66 -52.21 -63.15
CA ALA A 29 -38.36 -52.86 -64.22
C ALA A 29 -39.23 -51.95 -65.12
N LYS A 30 -39.28 -52.34 -66.40
CA LYS A 30 -40.32 -51.97 -67.37
C LYS A 30 -41.71 -52.18 -66.77
N GLN A 31 -42.46 -51.11 -66.62
CA GLN A 31 -43.92 -51.14 -66.51
C GLN A 31 -44.49 -50.35 -67.68
N ALA A 32 -45.30 -51.03 -68.51
CA ALA A 32 -45.93 -50.47 -69.69
C ALA A 32 -46.81 -49.28 -69.30
N LYS A 33 -46.57 -48.12 -69.92
CA LYS A 33 -47.43 -46.93 -69.78
C LYS A 33 -47.97 -46.56 -71.15
N GLU A 34 -49.29 -46.50 -71.21
CA GLU A 34 -50.08 -46.07 -72.35
C GLU A 34 -49.59 -44.74 -72.91
N ASN A 35 -49.58 -44.64 -74.24
CA ASN A 35 -49.23 -43.46 -75.01
C ASN A 35 -50.27 -42.36 -74.78
N GLN A 36 -50.13 -41.57 -73.71
CA GLN A 36 -50.85 -40.31 -73.57
C GLN A 36 -50.29 -39.30 -74.58
N SER A 37 -51.16 -38.79 -75.45
CA SER A 37 -50.84 -37.76 -76.44
C SER A 37 -50.12 -36.57 -75.80
N PHE A 38 -49.04 -36.10 -76.44
CA PHE A 38 -48.26 -34.90 -76.06
C PHE A 38 -49.14 -33.69 -75.71
N LYS A 39 -50.30 -33.57 -76.36
CA LYS A 39 -51.29 -32.52 -76.10
C LYS A 39 -51.87 -32.61 -74.68
N SER A 40 -52.13 -33.81 -74.16
CA SER A 40 -52.68 -34.03 -72.81
C SER A 40 -51.67 -33.69 -71.71
N GLN A 41 -50.40 -34.04 -71.91
CA GLN A 41 -49.31 -33.68 -71.00
C GLN A 41 -49.07 -32.16 -70.94
N LEU A 42 -49.19 -31.47 -72.09
CA LEU A 42 -49.08 -30.01 -72.14
C LEU A 42 -50.23 -29.34 -71.38
N TYR A 43 -51.48 -29.83 -71.56
CA TYR A 43 -52.64 -29.30 -70.85
C TYR A 43 -52.58 -29.52 -69.33
N GLU A 44 -52.15 -30.70 -68.87
CA GLU A 44 -51.95 -30.97 -67.44
C GLU A 44 -50.83 -30.14 -66.83
N SER A 45 -49.72 -29.96 -67.54
CA SER A 45 -48.62 -29.08 -67.12
C SER A 45 -49.06 -27.62 -66.99
N THR A 46 -49.86 -27.14 -67.96
CA THR A 46 -50.37 -25.77 -67.95
C THR A 46 -51.39 -25.55 -66.82
N GLN A 47 -52.25 -26.54 -66.57
CA GLN A 47 -53.20 -26.55 -65.44
C GLN A 47 -52.49 -26.59 -64.07
N GLN A 48 -51.44 -27.41 -63.93
CA GLN A 48 -50.63 -27.44 -62.71
C GLN A 48 -49.89 -26.13 -62.48
N ARG A 49 -49.35 -25.52 -63.53
CA ARG A 49 -48.71 -24.21 -63.45
C ARG A 49 -49.68 -23.11 -63.05
N LEU A 50 -50.87 -23.07 -63.66
CA LEU A 50 -51.95 -22.14 -63.28
C LEU A 50 -52.44 -22.35 -61.84
N LYS A 51 -52.54 -23.59 -61.37
CA LYS A 51 -52.84 -23.88 -59.96
C LYS A 51 -51.75 -23.37 -59.02
N ARG A 52 -50.49 -23.51 -59.41
CA ARG A 52 -49.34 -23.06 -58.62
C ARG A 52 -49.27 -21.54 -58.56
N GLU A 53 -49.48 -20.87 -59.69
CA GLU A 53 -49.56 -19.41 -59.78
C GLU A 53 -50.77 -18.86 -59.01
N ARG A 54 -51.94 -19.53 -59.04
CA ARG A 54 -53.10 -19.17 -58.20
C ARG A 54 -52.83 -19.37 -56.71
N ALA A 55 -52.20 -20.48 -56.32
CA ALA A 55 -51.84 -20.73 -54.92
C ALA A 55 -50.79 -19.74 -54.40
N GLU A 56 -49.85 -19.30 -55.26
CA GLU A 56 -48.91 -18.23 -54.94
C GLU A 56 -49.62 -16.87 -54.84
N GLN A 57 -50.54 -16.56 -55.76
CA GLN A 57 -51.37 -15.34 -55.67
C GLN A 57 -52.25 -15.33 -54.43
N GLU A 58 -52.86 -16.45 -54.03
CA GLU A 58 -53.62 -16.59 -52.79
C GLU A 58 -52.74 -16.41 -51.55
N LYS A 59 -51.51 -16.96 -51.54
CA LYS A 59 -50.53 -16.68 -50.49
C LYS A 59 -50.15 -15.20 -50.43
N PHE A 60 -49.88 -14.56 -51.57
CA PHE A 60 -49.58 -13.13 -51.62
C PHE A 60 -50.76 -12.26 -51.19
N ALA A 61 -51.99 -12.65 -51.53
CA ALA A 61 -53.22 -12.00 -51.08
C ALA A 61 -53.41 -12.15 -49.56
N GLN A 62 -53.09 -13.32 -48.98
CA GLN A 62 -53.05 -13.51 -47.52
C GLN A 62 -52.00 -12.61 -46.85
N TYR A 63 -50.82 -12.42 -47.46
CA TYR A 63 -49.82 -11.45 -46.96
C TYR A 63 -50.28 -9.98 -47.10
N GLN A 64 -51.11 -9.67 -48.09
CA GLN A 64 -51.74 -8.34 -48.24
C GLN A 64 -52.89 -8.09 -47.26
N THR A 65 -53.47 -9.13 -46.64
CA THR A 65 -54.49 -8.97 -45.57
C THR A 65 -53.92 -8.58 -44.21
N GLN A 66 -52.60 -8.40 -44.05
CA GLN A 66 -52.09 -7.59 -42.95
C GLN A 66 -52.49 -6.14 -43.19
N SER A 67 -53.55 -5.69 -42.51
CA SER A 67 -54.12 -4.36 -42.72
C SER A 67 -53.02 -3.29 -42.65
N PRO A 68 -53.07 -2.24 -43.48
CA PRO A 68 -52.19 -1.08 -43.35
C PRO A 68 -52.16 -0.53 -41.91
N ALA A 69 -53.25 -0.69 -41.17
CA ALA A 69 -53.36 -0.33 -39.76
C ALA A 69 -52.47 -1.19 -38.86
N GLY A 70 -52.32 -2.50 -39.11
CA GLY A 70 -51.42 -3.37 -38.33
C GLY A 70 -49.94 -3.03 -38.53
N ARG A 71 -49.52 -2.75 -39.78
CA ARG A 71 -48.15 -2.29 -40.07
C ARG A 71 -47.88 -0.90 -39.49
N SER A 72 -48.86 0.00 -39.58
CA SER A 72 -48.77 1.34 -38.99
C SER A 72 -48.72 1.26 -37.47
N ALA A 73 -49.53 0.39 -36.84
CA ALA A 73 -49.52 0.17 -35.40
C ALA A 73 -48.19 -0.44 -34.92
N ALA A 74 -47.63 -1.41 -35.66
CA ALA A 74 -46.32 -1.97 -35.35
C ALA A 74 -45.18 -0.94 -35.49
N LEU A 75 -45.24 -0.08 -36.53
CA LEU A 75 -44.28 1.00 -36.72
C LEU A 75 -44.40 2.06 -35.62
N VAL A 76 -45.62 2.47 -35.28
CA VAL A 76 -45.87 3.43 -34.18
C VAL A 76 -45.42 2.83 -32.85
N PHE A 77 -45.71 1.56 -32.58
CA PHE A 77 -45.23 0.88 -31.38
C PHE A 77 -43.71 0.85 -31.32
N ALA A 78 -43.03 0.48 -32.41
CA ALA A 78 -41.58 0.50 -32.47
C ALA A 78 -41.03 1.91 -32.23
N LEU A 79 -41.57 2.93 -32.91
CA LEU A 79 -41.17 4.32 -32.73
C LEU A 79 -41.37 4.79 -31.29
N VAL A 80 -42.52 4.50 -30.67
CA VAL A 80 -42.79 4.86 -29.28
C VAL A 80 -41.88 4.10 -28.32
N PHE A 81 -41.68 2.79 -28.51
CA PHE A 81 -40.83 1.97 -27.66
C PHE A 81 -39.36 2.43 -27.71
N PHE A 82 -38.81 2.63 -28.91
CA PHE A 82 -37.44 3.12 -29.08
C PHE A 82 -37.28 4.58 -28.64
N SER A 83 -38.26 5.46 -28.91
CA SER A 83 -38.19 6.86 -28.46
C SER A 83 -38.30 6.96 -26.94
N THR A 84 -39.18 6.18 -26.32
CA THR A 84 -39.33 6.13 -24.85
C THR A 84 -38.12 5.48 -24.20
N GLY A 85 -37.57 4.42 -24.80
CA GLY A 85 -36.33 3.79 -24.33
C GLY A 85 -35.13 4.73 -24.45
N ALA A 86 -34.99 5.44 -25.58
CA ALA A 86 -33.92 6.43 -25.77
C ALA A 86 -34.09 7.64 -24.83
N TYR A 87 -35.32 8.12 -24.63
CA TYR A 87 -35.62 9.16 -23.65
C TYR A 87 -35.30 8.69 -22.23
N TYR A 88 -35.73 7.48 -21.86
CA TYR A 88 -35.45 6.89 -20.55
C TYR A 88 -33.94 6.79 -20.33
N LEU A 89 -33.20 6.15 -21.24
CA LEU A 89 -31.75 6.02 -21.18
C LEU A 89 -31.03 7.38 -21.17
N GLY A 90 -31.49 8.32 -21.99
CA GLY A 90 -30.96 9.69 -22.03
C GLY A 90 -31.34 10.55 -20.82
N SER A 91 -32.39 10.16 -20.08
CA SER A 91 -32.82 10.80 -18.83
C SER A 91 -32.14 10.22 -17.59
N ILE A 92 -31.40 9.11 -17.72
CA ILE A 92 -30.54 8.58 -16.66
C ILE A 92 -29.44 9.62 -16.43
N LYS A 93 -29.65 10.46 -15.41
CA LYS A 93 -28.61 11.37 -14.95
C LYS A 93 -27.51 10.55 -14.28
N PRO A 94 -26.23 10.91 -14.46
CA PRO A 94 -25.18 10.36 -13.62
C PRO A 94 -25.53 10.61 -12.15
N ALA A 95 -25.07 9.71 -11.28
CA ALA A 95 -25.25 9.89 -9.84
C ALA A 95 -24.76 11.28 -9.43
N ALA A 96 -25.57 11.99 -8.65
CA ALA A 96 -25.18 13.31 -8.16
C ALA A 96 -23.90 13.18 -7.32
N LEU A 97 -23.02 14.17 -7.43
CA LEU A 97 -21.87 14.26 -6.54
C LEU A 97 -22.37 14.44 -5.10
N PRO A 98 -21.75 13.79 -4.10
CA PRO A 98 -22.13 13.99 -2.71
C PRO A 98 -22.00 15.46 -2.32
N SER A 99 -23.01 15.98 -1.62
CA SER A 99 -23.06 17.37 -1.13
C SER A 99 -22.33 17.56 0.21
N SER A 100 -22.03 16.49 0.93
CA SER A 100 -21.26 16.54 2.18
C SER A 100 -19.75 16.57 1.91
N SER A 101 -19.02 17.26 2.79
CA SER A 101 -17.55 17.29 2.80
C SER A 101 -16.93 16.07 3.49
N THR A 102 -17.75 15.30 4.21
CA THR A 102 -17.35 14.10 4.94
C THR A 102 -18.17 12.91 4.45
N THR A 103 -17.74 11.68 4.76
CA THR A 103 -18.53 10.48 4.49
C THR A 103 -18.54 9.57 5.72
N PRO A 104 -19.62 9.61 6.53
CA PRO A 104 -19.81 8.72 7.66
C PRO A 104 -19.75 7.25 7.24
N LEU A 105 -19.24 6.38 8.13
CA LEU A 105 -19.13 4.95 7.83
C LEU A 105 -20.51 4.31 7.60
N SER A 106 -21.56 4.83 8.24
CA SER A 106 -22.96 4.38 8.11
C SER A 106 -23.56 4.62 6.73
N GLU A 107 -23.02 5.56 5.95
CA GLU A 107 -23.50 5.90 4.61
C GLU A 107 -22.81 5.10 3.51
N ILE A 108 -21.84 4.25 3.85
CA ILE A 108 -21.03 3.52 2.87
C ILE A 108 -21.53 2.09 2.71
N GLU A 109 -21.81 1.72 1.46
CA GLU A 109 -22.04 0.33 1.08
C GLU A 109 -20.73 -0.45 1.05
N ALA A 110 -20.71 -1.68 1.55
CA ALA A 110 -19.55 -2.58 1.47
C ALA A 110 -19.00 -2.71 0.03
N PRO A 111 -17.67 -2.73 -0.16
CA PRO A 111 -17.09 -2.84 -1.49
C PRO A 111 -17.40 -4.21 -2.12
N LYS A 112 -17.78 -4.21 -3.41
CA LYS A 112 -18.09 -5.42 -4.18
C LYS A 112 -16.94 -5.75 -5.13
N HIS A 113 -15.85 -6.30 -4.58
CA HIS A 113 -14.71 -6.74 -5.37
C HIS A 113 -14.98 -8.06 -6.10
N ASN A 114 -14.36 -8.27 -7.26
CA ASN A 114 -14.48 -9.50 -8.04
C ASN A 114 -13.18 -10.31 -7.99
N VAL A 115 -13.02 -11.07 -6.91
CA VAL A 115 -11.90 -12.00 -6.70
C VAL A 115 -12.25 -13.44 -7.05
N SER A 116 -13.25 -13.63 -7.93
CA SER A 116 -13.60 -14.97 -8.41
C SER A 116 -12.41 -15.60 -9.17
N PRO A 117 -12.17 -16.92 -9.03
CA PRO A 117 -11.06 -17.58 -9.72
C PRO A 117 -11.07 -17.36 -11.24
N SER A 118 -12.24 -17.33 -11.87
CA SER A 118 -12.37 -17.09 -13.31
C SER A 118 -11.95 -15.67 -13.71
N ASN A 119 -12.31 -14.64 -12.92
CA ASN A 119 -11.89 -13.27 -13.19
C ASN A 119 -10.38 -13.09 -13.01
N LEU A 120 -9.82 -13.66 -11.95
CA LEU A 120 -8.39 -13.58 -11.66
C LEU A 120 -7.54 -14.35 -12.69
N GLN A 121 -8.01 -15.52 -13.15
CA GLN A 121 -7.38 -16.27 -14.24
C GLN A 121 -7.46 -15.52 -15.58
N ALA A 122 -8.57 -14.83 -15.86
CA ALA A 122 -8.66 -14.00 -17.06
C ALA A 122 -7.71 -12.79 -16.96
N ALA A 123 -7.62 -12.15 -15.79
CA ALA A 123 -6.70 -11.04 -15.54
C ALA A 123 -5.22 -11.46 -15.66
N TRP A 124 -4.89 -12.71 -15.31
CA TRP A 124 -3.53 -13.25 -15.49
C TRP A 124 -3.05 -13.12 -16.94
N ALA A 125 -3.90 -13.39 -17.93
CA ALA A 125 -3.53 -13.24 -19.34
C ALA A 125 -3.20 -11.77 -19.70
N ASP A 126 -4.01 -10.83 -19.21
CA ASP A 126 -3.77 -9.39 -19.39
C ASP A 126 -2.44 -8.97 -18.74
N PHE A 127 -2.14 -9.47 -17.53
CA PHE A 127 -0.89 -9.17 -16.83
C PHE A 127 0.33 -9.76 -17.53
N VAL A 128 0.23 -10.98 -18.07
CA VAL A 128 1.31 -11.60 -18.85
C VAL A 128 1.58 -10.81 -20.13
N GLU A 129 0.56 -10.27 -20.79
CA GLU A 129 0.73 -9.38 -21.93
C GLU A 129 1.41 -8.05 -21.54
N ILE A 130 1.09 -7.51 -20.37
CA ILE A 130 1.68 -6.25 -19.88
C ILE A 130 3.15 -6.44 -19.47
N LEU A 131 3.44 -7.49 -18.69
CA LEU A 131 4.69 -7.64 -17.94
C LEU A 131 5.65 -8.68 -18.50
N GLY A 132 5.16 -9.60 -19.34
CA GLY A 132 5.86 -10.85 -19.63
C GLY A 132 5.57 -11.92 -18.57
N LYS A 133 5.56 -13.18 -18.99
CA LYS A 133 5.15 -14.33 -18.15
C LYS A 133 6.04 -14.49 -16.92
N GLU A 134 7.32 -14.21 -17.06
CA GLU A 134 8.33 -14.31 -16.02
C GLU A 134 8.15 -13.28 -14.88
N ASN A 135 7.33 -12.24 -15.10
CA ASN A 135 7.08 -11.16 -14.15
C ASN A 135 5.67 -11.22 -13.53
N VAL A 136 5.00 -12.36 -13.67
CA VAL A 136 3.70 -12.68 -13.06
C VAL A 136 3.82 -14.00 -12.30
N SER A 137 3.91 -13.95 -10.98
CA SER A 137 4.10 -15.16 -10.15
C SER A 137 2.80 -15.67 -9.54
N THR A 138 2.67 -17.00 -9.55
CA THR A 138 1.67 -17.80 -8.82
C THR A 138 2.35 -18.78 -7.86
N ALA A 139 3.67 -18.67 -7.64
CA ALA A 139 4.42 -19.62 -6.84
C ALA A 139 4.04 -19.49 -5.36
N SER A 140 3.84 -20.61 -4.66
CA SER A 140 3.37 -20.60 -3.27
C SER A 140 4.28 -19.78 -2.34
N GLY A 141 5.60 -19.90 -2.48
CA GLY A 141 6.55 -19.13 -1.67
C GLY A 141 6.47 -17.61 -1.89
N ASP A 142 6.19 -17.18 -3.13
CA ASP A 142 5.98 -15.75 -3.42
C ASP A 142 4.66 -15.28 -2.79
N LEU A 143 3.58 -16.06 -2.94
CA LEU A 143 2.29 -15.71 -2.33
C LEU A 143 2.39 -15.63 -0.80
N GLU A 144 3.08 -16.57 -0.15
CA GLU A 144 3.27 -16.61 1.30
C GLU A 144 4.12 -15.43 1.81
N SER A 145 5.25 -15.15 1.16
CA SER A 145 6.15 -14.05 1.55
C SER A 145 5.56 -12.65 1.36
N HIS A 146 4.50 -12.51 0.56
CA HIS A 146 3.80 -11.25 0.29
C HIS A 146 2.43 -11.15 0.97
N ALA A 147 2.06 -12.12 1.80
CA ALA A 147 0.76 -12.13 2.46
C ALA A 147 0.79 -11.51 3.87
N GLY A 148 1.96 -11.42 4.49
CA GLY A 148 2.13 -10.87 5.84
C GLY A 148 3.52 -11.12 6.39
N SER A 149 3.71 -10.87 7.68
CA SER A 149 4.96 -11.18 8.39
C SER A 149 4.72 -11.59 9.84
N ASN A 150 5.67 -12.34 10.40
CA ASN A 150 5.62 -12.80 11.80
C ASN A 150 6.00 -11.73 12.83
N TRP A 151 6.44 -10.55 12.36
CA TRP A 151 6.78 -9.41 13.20
C TRP A 151 5.74 -8.28 13.11
N SER A 152 4.66 -8.51 12.36
CA SER A 152 3.52 -7.60 12.28
C SER A 152 2.67 -7.70 13.56
N SER A 153 2.15 -6.57 14.02
CA SER A 153 1.14 -6.50 15.09
C SER A 153 -0.17 -7.19 14.68
N TYR A 154 -0.45 -7.24 13.37
CA TYR A 154 -1.57 -7.95 12.80
C TYR A 154 -1.24 -9.44 12.59
N SER A 155 -2.05 -10.32 13.18
CA SER A 155 -2.03 -11.76 12.87
C SER A 155 -2.84 -12.03 11.60
N GLN A 156 -2.14 -12.27 10.49
CA GLN A 156 -2.73 -12.64 9.20
C GLN A 156 -3.57 -13.92 9.31
N LYS A 157 -4.74 -13.94 8.66
CA LYS A 157 -5.56 -15.16 8.54
C LYS A 157 -5.12 -16.01 7.34
N GLU A 158 -5.42 -17.30 7.39
CA GLU A 158 -5.00 -18.28 6.37
C GLU A 158 -5.50 -17.97 4.94
N ASP A 159 -6.67 -17.32 4.84
CA ASP A 159 -7.30 -16.92 3.58
C ASP A 159 -6.85 -15.54 3.06
N GLU A 160 -6.10 -14.77 3.84
CA GLU A 160 -5.66 -13.41 3.48
C GLU A 160 -4.35 -13.43 2.69
N LYS A 161 -4.40 -13.94 1.45
CA LYS A 161 -3.25 -14.01 0.55
C LYS A 161 -3.57 -13.51 -0.85
N PRO A 162 -2.61 -12.90 -1.56
CA PRO A 162 -2.82 -12.52 -2.95
C PRO A 162 -2.96 -13.77 -3.83
N PHE A 163 -3.63 -13.63 -4.99
CA PHE A 163 -3.71 -14.66 -6.02
C PHE A 163 -2.48 -14.65 -6.94
N LEU A 164 -1.92 -13.45 -7.19
CA LEU A 164 -0.74 -13.24 -8.05
C LEU A 164 0.17 -12.18 -7.44
N ILE A 165 1.47 -12.31 -7.70
CA ILE A 165 2.44 -11.23 -7.52
C ILE A 165 2.82 -10.68 -8.90
N LEU A 166 2.79 -9.36 -9.04
CA LEU A 166 3.10 -8.63 -10.28
C LEU A 166 4.38 -7.82 -10.08
N TYR A 167 5.35 -7.98 -10.98
CA TYR A 167 6.67 -7.33 -10.88
C TYR A 167 6.88 -6.30 -12.02
N PRO A 168 6.26 -5.11 -11.95
CA PRO A 168 6.47 -4.05 -12.93
C PRO A 168 7.88 -3.44 -12.84
N SER A 169 8.32 -2.88 -13.95
CA SER A 169 9.63 -2.25 -14.14
C SER A 169 9.53 -0.77 -14.57
N SER A 170 8.31 -0.27 -14.79
CA SER A 170 8.05 1.11 -15.21
C SER A 170 6.72 1.65 -14.67
N THR A 171 6.60 2.97 -14.60
CA THR A 171 5.34 3.66 -14.23
C THR A 171 4.20 3.32 -15.19
N GLU A 172 4.49 3.14 -16.47
CA GLU A 172 3.51 2.78 -17.50
C GLU A 172 2.95 1.36 -17.28
N GLU A 173 3.78 0.40 -16.89
CA GLU A 173 3.33 -0.95 -16.54
C GLU A 173 2.42 -0.92 -15.31
N VAL A 174 2.78 -0.17 -14.27
CA VAL A 174 1.94 0.03 -13.07
C VAL A 174 0.58 0.64 -13.45
N SER A 175 0.58 1.66 -14.32
CA SER A 175 -0.66 2.25 -14.87
C SER A 175 -1.53 1.23 -15.61
N ARG A 176 -0.93 0.39 -16.46
CA ARG A 176 -1.66 -0.66 -17.19
C ARG A 176 -2.21 -1.74 -16.27
N ILE A 177 -1.46 -2.17 -15.26
CA ILE A 177 -1.94 -3.09 -14.20
C ILE A 177 -3.18 -2.50 -13.53
N MET A 178 -3.09 -1.25 -13.06
CA MET A 178 -4.21 -0.61 -12.37
C MET A 178 -5.44 -0.46 -13.26
N LYS A 179 -5.29 -0.21 -14.56
CA LYS A 179 -6.43 -0.21 -15.51
C LYS A 179 -7.13 -1.55 -15.58
N VAL A 180 -6.38 -2.66 -15.61
CA VAL A 180 -6.95 -4.02 -15.58
C VAL A 180 -7.67 -4.25 -14.26
N CYS A 181 -7.02 -3.94 -13.13
CA CYS A 181 -7.61 -4.09 -11.79
C CYS A 181 -8.88 -3.24 -11.63
N HIS A 182 -8.88 -2.01 -12.13
CA HIS A 182 -10.03 -1.11 -12.08
C HIS A 182 -11.21 -1.63 -12.91
N GLN A 183 -10.98 -2.05 -14.15
CA GLN A 183 -12.01 -2.62 -15.02
C GLN A 183 -12.60 -3.92 -14.47
N ARG A 184 -11.77 -4.75 -13.85
CA ARG A 184 -12.14 -6.06 -13.31
C ARG A 184 -12.52 -6.03 -11.83
N VAL A 185 -12.45 -4.86 -11.18
CA VAL A 185 -12.72 -4.63 -9.75
C VAL A 185 -11.91 -5.56 -8.85
N ILE A 186 -10.61 -5.68 -9.13
CA ILE A 186 -9.65 -6.52 -8.40
C ILE A 186 -8.88 -5.65 -7.38
N PRO A 187 -8.86 -6.02 -6.09
CA PRO A 187 -8.09 -5.29 -5.08
C PRO A 187 -6.59 -5.50 -5.25
N VAL A 188 -5.82 -4.49 -4.84
CA VAL A 188 -4.37 -4.39 -5.06
C VAL A 188 -3.66 -4.05 -3.76
N THR A 189 -2.71 -4.89 -3.38
CA THR A 189 -1.79 -4.63 -2.25
C THR A 189 -0.43 -4.20 -2.79
N PRO A 190 0.08 -2.99 -2.47
CA PRO A 190 1.42 -2.60 -2.84
C PRO A 190 2.47 -3.24 -1.93
N TYR A 191 3.61 -3.61 -2.51
CA TYR A 191 4.74 -4.18 -1.80
C TYR A 191 6.07 -3.58 -2.27
N SER A 192 6.98 -3.36 -1.33
CA SER A 192 8.31 -2.80 -1.58
C SER A 192 9.32 -3.53 -0.68
N GLY A 193 9.82 -2.91 0.39
CA GLY A 193 10.79 -3.56 1.28
C GLY A 193 10.23 -4.66 2.19
N GLY A 194 8.89 -4.77 2.36
CA GLY A 194 8.27 -5.81 3.19
C GLY A 194 8.54 -5.70 4.70
N THR A 195 9.03 -4.55 5.19
CA THR A 195 9.52 -4.39 6.58
C THR A 195 8.51 -3.75 7.54
N SER A 196 7.35 -3.30 7.07
CA SER A 196 6.35 -2.57 7.87
C SER A 196 5.67 -3.43 8.94
N LEU A 197 5.17 -2.80 10.02
CA LEU A 197 4.74 -3.52 11.24
C LEU A 197 3.22 -3.62 11.46
N GLU A 198 2.39 -2.74 10.89
CA GLU A 198 0.94 -2.69 11.23
C GLU A 198 0.02 -3.44 10.25
N GLY A 199 0.50 -4.53 9.62
CA GLY A 199 -0.28 -5.30 8.65
C GLY A 199 -0.46 -4.62 7.28
N HIS A 200 0.42 -3.69 6.92
CA HIS A 200 0.28 -2.84 5.73
C HIS A 200 0.20 -3.61 4.41
N PHE A 201 0.87 -4.76 4.30
CA PHE A 201 0.88 -5.58 3.08
C PHE A 201 0.07 -6.88 3.23
N ALA A 202 -0.76 -6.98 4.27
CA ALA A 202 -1.70 -8.10 4.38
C ALA A 202 -2.83 -7.97 3.35
N SER A 203 -3.04 -9.00 2.55
CA SER A 203 -4.04 -9.01 1.47
C SER A 203 -5.40 -9.44 1.97
N THR A 204 -6.02 -8.63 2.83
CA THR A 204 -7.31 -8.90 3.53
C THR A 204 -8.48 -9.22 2.61
N ARG A 205 -8.39 -8.83 1.32
CA ARG A 205 -9.42 -9.10 0.30
C ARG A 205 -8.89 -9.93 -0.88
N GLY A 206 -7.76 -10.62 -0.71
CA GLY A 206 -7.09 -11.34 -1.79
C GLY A 206 -6.65 -10.42 -2.92
N GLY A 207 -6.99 -10.76 -4.17
CA GLY A 207 -6.65 -9.94 -5.34
C GLY A 207 -5.21 -10.14 -5.81
N VAL A 208 -4.50 -9.05 -6.09
CA VAL A 208 -3.11 -9.09 -6.56
C VAL A 208 -2.19 -8.26 -5.67
N CYS A 209 -0.93 -8.66 -5.59
CA CYS A 209 0.13 -7.88 -4.99
C CYS A 209 1.01 -7.26 -6.09
N VAL A 210 1.30 -5.97 -5.99
CA VAL A 210 2.24 -5.28 -6.90
C VAL A 210 3.54 -5.07 -6.14
N ASP A 211 4.56 -5.85 -6.49
CA ASP A 211 5.90 -5.74 -5.91
C ASP A 211 6.80 -4.90 -6.82
N PHE A 212 7.23 -3.76 -6.29
CA PHE A 212 8.09 -2.80 -6.97
C PHE A 212 9.55 -3.22 -7.11
N ARG A 213 9.98 -4.41 -6.67
CA ARG A 213 11.40 -4.84 -6.65
C ARG A 213 12.20 -4.69 -7.94
N ARG A 214 11.56 -4.53 -9.11
CA ARG A 214 12.21 -4.27 -10.41
C ARG A 214 12.30 -2.78 -10.77
N MET A 215 11.84 -1.91 -9.89
CA MET A 215 11.92 -0.45 -9.95
C MET A 215 12.89 0.04 -8.87
N ASP A 216 14.17 -0.32 -9.00
CA ASP A 216 15.24 -0.19 -8.00
C ASP A 216 16.35 0.79 -8.43
N ARG A 217 16.06 1.71 -9.36
CA ARG A 217 17.08 2.60 -9.95
C ARG A 217 17.09 3.99 -9.34
N ILE A 218 18.30 4.51 -9.16
CA ILE A 218 18.56 5.96 -9.09
C ILE A 218 18.48 6.49 -10.51
N LEU A 219 17.47 7.31 -10.79
CA LEU A 219 17.20 7.85 -12.13
C LEU A 219 18.08 9.07 -12.42
N GLU A 220 18.24 9.97 -11.43
CA GLU A 220 19.04 11.19 -11.60
C GLU A 220 19.58 11.68 -10.25
N LEU A 221 20.84 12.13 -10.20
CA LEU A 221 21.47 12.70 -9.01
C LEU A 221 21.93 14.14 -9.29
N HIS A 222 21.28 15.11 -8.67
CA HIS A 222 21.58 16.53 -8.83
C HIS A 222 22.46 17.05 -7.68
N LYS A 223 23.74 16.66 -7.69
CA LYS A 223 24.70 16.93 -6.60
C LYS A 223 24.76 18.40 -6.16
N ARG A 224 24.67 19.34 -7.12
CA ARG A 224 24.73 20.79 -6.87
C ARG A 224 23.44 21.36 -6.29
N ASP A 225 22.31 20.71 -6.55
CA ASP A 225 20.99 21.13 -6.07
C ASP A 225 20.58 20.38 -4.79
N LEU A 226 21.38 19.36 -4.42
CA LEU A 226 21.18 18.50 -3.26
C LEU A 226 19.80 17.81 -3.33
N ASP A 227 19.54 17.13 -4.44
CA ASP A 227 18.36 16.28 -4.62
C ASP A 227 18.66 15.10 -5.56
N VAL A 228 17.81 14.07 -5.48
CA VAL A 228 17.93 12.82 -6.23
C VAL A 228 16.55 12.35 -6.66
N VAL A 229 16.44 11.76 -7.84
CA VAL A 229 15.24 11.10 -8.36
C VAL A 229 15.46 9.60 -8.33
N VAL A 230 14.59 8.86 -7.65
CA VAL A 230 14.73 7.42 -7.40
C VAL A 230 13.42 6.69 -7.63
N GLN A 231 13.52 5.41 -7.97
CA GLN A 231 12.40 4.48 -8.03
C GLN A 231 12.09 3.86 -6.64
N PRO A 232 10.87 3.33 -6.41
CA PRO A 232 10.38 2.94 -5.09
C PRO A 232 11.15 1.80 -4.40
N ALA A 233 11.80 0.90 -5.14
CA ALA A 233 12.54 -0.22 -4.56
C ALA A 233 14.02 0.09 -4.30
N VAL A 234 14.46 1.35 -4.45
CA VAL A 234 15.78 1.77 -3.97
C VAL A 234 15.82 1.64 -2.45
N GLY A 235 16.77 0.88 -1.93
CA GLY A 235 17.06 0.79 -0.49
C GLY A 235 17.70 2.08 0.02
N TRP A 236 17.30 2.55 1.21
CA TRP A 236 17.85 3.80 1.75
C TRP A 236 19.35 3.70 2.10
N GLU A 237 19.78 2.50 2.52
CA GLU A 237 21.17 2.20 2.85
C GLU A 237 22.05 2.29 1.59
N GLU A 238 21.66 1.59 0.52
CA GLU A 238 22.35 1.60 -0.78
C GLU A 238 22.37 3.00 -1.41
N LEU A 239 21.26 3.74 -1.31
CA LEU A 239 21.20 5.13 -1.74
C LEU A 239 22.25 5.98 -1.01
N ASN A 240 22.32 5.85 0.32
CA ASN A 240 23.28 6.58 1.15
C ASN A 240 24.73 6.18 0.86
N GLU A 241 25.01 4.91 0.59
CA GLU A 241 26.33 4.44 0.17
C GLU A 241 26.77 5.07 -1.16
N GLU A 242 25.86 5.21 -2.13
CA GLU A 242 26.15 5.82 -3.42
C GLU A 242 26.44 7.32 -3.29
N ILE A 243 25.51 8.08 -2.70
CA ILE A 243 25.62 9.55 -2.61
C ILE A 243 26.68 10.02 -1.61
N ALA A 244 27.10 9.15 -0.69
CA ALA A 244 28.20 9.38 0.24
C ALA A 244 29.52 9.74 -0.46
N LYS A 245 29.75 9.21 -1.67
CA LYS A 245 30.94 9.47 -2.49
C LYS A 245 31.08 10.94 -2.85
N ASP A 246 29.97 11.67 -2.85
CA ASP A 246 29.89 13.11 -3.14
C ASP A 246 29.79 13.98 -1.88
N GLY A 247 29.99 13.39 -0.70
CA GLY A 247 29.84 14.10 0.58
C GLY A 247 28.38 14.40 0.94
N LEU A 248 27.42 13.73 0.31
CA LEU A 248 25.99 13.88 0.55
C LEU A 248 25.43 12.73 1.39
N PHE A 249 24.25 12.93 1.97
CA PHE A 249 23.43 11.88 2.54
C PHE A 249 21.94 12.25 2.55
N PHE A 250 21.11 11.22 2.63
CA PHE A 250 19.67 11.24 2.83
C PHE A 250 19.39 10.89 4.31
N PRO A 251 18.87 11.82 5.12
CA PRO A 251 18.83 11.62 6.57
C PRO A 251 17.87 10.57 7.12
N PRO A 252 16.64 10.36 6.60
CA PRO A 252 15.76 9.33 7.10
C PRO A 252 16.45 7.96 7.13
N ASP A 253 16.48 7.35 8.32
CA ASP A 253 17.29 6.17 8.65
C ASP A 253 16.45 5.12 9.43
N PRO A 254 15.38 4.57 8.83
CA PRO A 254 14.57 3.53 9.46
C PRO A 254 15.37 2.23 9.62
N GLY A 255 14.72 1.19 10.16
CA GLY A 255 15.29 -0.16 10.22
C GLY A 255 15.84 -0.65 8.86
N PRO A 256 16.88 -1.53 8.87
CA PRO A 256 17.47 -2.06 7.64
C PRO A 256 16.46 -2.74 6.71
N GLY A 257 16.74 -2.69 5.41
CA GLY A 257 15.89 -3.29 4.37
C GLY A 257 14.66 -2.45 3.95
N ALA A 258 14.43 -1.31 4.58
CA ALA A 258 13.40 -0.38 4.11
C ALA A 258 13.77 0.24 2.75
N MET A 259 12.76 0.40 1.90
CA MET A 259 12.89 0.96 0.55
C MET A 259 12.03 2.21 0.41
N ILE A 260 12.43 3.12 -0.47
CA ILE A 260 11.85 4.48 -0.58
C ILE A 260 10.33 4.47 -0.74
N GLY A 261 9.76 3.56 -1.53
CA GLY A 261 8.31 3.46 -1.73
C GLY A 261 7.56 3.17 -0.43
N GLY A 262 8.05 2.19 0.35
CA GLY A 262 7.52 1.89 1.68
C GLY A 262 7.71 3.03 2.67
N MET A 263 8.88 3.69 2.63
CA MET A 263 9.19 4.84 3.48
C MET A 263 8.24 6.02 3.21
N VAL A 264 7.95 6.31 1.94
CA VAL A 264 6.91 7.29 1.56
C VAL A 264 5.55 6.84 2.06
N GLY A 265 5.20 5.56 1.84
CA GLY A 265 3.92 4.98 2.23
C GLY A 265 3.62 5.13 3.72
N THR A 266 4.59 4.86 4.60
CA THR A 266 4.41 4.95 6.05
C THR A 266 4.77 6.33 6.63
N GLY A 267 5.31 7.25 5.83
CA GLY A 267 5.83 8.52 6.34
C GLY A 267 7.01 8.32 7.29
N CYS A 268 7.88 7.36 6.99
CA CYS A 268 8.83 6.80 7.95
C CYS A 268 9.71 7.83 8.68
N SER A 269 10.07 7.45 9.91
CA SER A 269 10.98 8.16 10.80
C SER A 269 12.31 7.38 10.93
N GLY A 270 13.04 7.58 12.02
CA GLY A 270 14.31 6.92 12.35
C GLY A 270 15.12 7.71 13.40
N THR A 271 16.33 7.24 13.74
CA THR A 271 17.15 7.87 14.80
C THR A 271 17.62 9.29 14.46
N ASN A 272 17.57 9.68 13.18
CA ASN A 272 17.89 11.02 12.71
C ASN A 272 16.68 11.96 12.71
N ALA A 273 15.46 11.46 12.90
CA ALA A 273 14.24 12.24 12.73
C ALA A 273 14.15 13.43 13.69
N TYR A 274 14.60 13.27 14.94
CA TYR A 274 14.69 14.38 15.88
C TYR A 274 15.39 15.63 15.29
N ARG A 275 16.49 15.43 14.56
CA ARG A 275 17.27 16.53 13.98
C ARG A 275 16.79 16.96 12.60
N TYR A 276 16.36 16.01 11.78
CA TYR A 276 16.17 16.21 10.35
C TYR A 276 14.70 16.13 9.90
N GLY A 277 13.78 15.69 10.75
CA GLY A 277 12.40 15.37 10.40
C GLY A 277 12.27 14.00 9.71
N THR A 278 11.05 13.66 9.32
CA THR A 278 10.69 12.35 8.77
C THR A 278 10.66 12.39 7.24
N MET A 279 10.25 11.29 6.59
CA MET A 279 9.98 11.27 5.14
C MET A 279 9.10 12.42 4.67
N ARG A 280 8.18 12.90 5.54
CA ARG A 280 7.35 14.08 5.27
C ARG A 280 8.23 15.24 4.84
N GLU A 281 9.29 15.56 5.57
CA GLU A 281 10.14 16.69 5.27
C GLU A 281 10.99 16.43 4.03
N TRP A 282 11.40 15.19 3.75
CA TRP A 282 12.47 14.89 2.80
C TRP A 282 12.03 14.61 1.36
N VAL A 283 10.74 14.42 1.12
CA VAL A 283 10.20 14.23 -0.24
C VAL A 283 9.89 15.57 -0.88
N LEU A 284 10.49 15.83 -2.06
CA LEU A 284 10.13 16.96 -2.91
C LEU A 284 8.91 16.64 -3.76
N SER A 285 8.90 15.57 -4.54
CA SER A 285 7.81 15.28 -5.48
C SER A 285 7.65 13.79 -5.65
N LEU A 286 6.44 13.35 -6.00
CA LEU A 286 6.12 11.96 -6.30
C LEU A 286 5.49 11.85 -7.69
N THR A 287 5.85 10.79 -8.40
CA THR A 287 5.07 10.26 -9.54
C THR A 287 4.21 9.12 -9.00
N VAL A 288 2.89 9.24 -9.12
CA VAL A 288 1.90 8.32 -8.50
C VAL A 288 0.94 7.80 -9.55
N VAL A 289 0.63 6.50 -9.48
CA VAL A 289 -0.45 5.85 -10.25
C VAL A 289 -1.68 5.73 -9.35
N LEU A 290 -2.79 6.32 -9.76
CA LEU A 290 -4.06 6.28 -9.04
C LEU A 290 -4.83 4.97 -9.29
N ALA A 291 -5.94 4.78 -8.57
CA ALA A 291 -6.75 3.56 -8.61
C ALA A 291 -7.26 3.18 -10.01
N ASP A 292 -7.52 4.17 -10.87
CA ASP A 292 -7.96 4.01 -12.26
C ASP A 292 -6.80 3.85 -13.27
N GLY A 293 -5.57 3.88 -12.78
CA GLY A 293 -4.35 3.87 -13.57
C GLY A 293 -3.91 5.23 -14.12
N THR A 294 -4.54 6.33 -13.72
CA THR A 294 -4.08 7.69 -14.06
C THR A 294 -2.71 7.95 -13.43
N ILE A 295 -1.77 8.45 -14.22
CA ILE A 295 -0.43 8.85 -13.74
C ILE A 295 -0.47 10.34 -13.42
N ILE A 296 -0.06 10.71 -12.22
CA ILE A 296 0.08 12.11 -11.79
C ILE A 296 1.50 12.39 -11.30
N LYS A 297 1.91 13.65 -11.40
CA LYS A 297 3.11 14.17 -10.73
C LYS A 297 2.68 15.24 -9.73
N THR A 298 3.07 15.10 -8.47
CA THR A 298 2.52 15.93 -7.39
C THR A 298 3.00 17.38 -7.45
N ARG A 299 4.21 17.64 -7.93
CA ARG A 299 4.74 18.98 -8.22
C ARG A 299 6.04 18.92 -9.05
N GLN A 300 6.63 20.09 -9.33
CA GLN A 300 7.94 20.20 -9.97
C GLN A 300 9.08 20.16 -8.94
N ARG A 301 10.33 20.04 -9.41
CA ARG A 301 11.55 19.90 -8.59
C ARG A 301 11.89 21.05 -7.62
N PRO A 302 11.55 22.33 -7.87
CA PRO A 302 11.93 23.42 -6.97
C PRO A 302 11.49 23.18 -5.52
N ARG A 303 12.39 23.46 -4.57
CA ARG A 303 12.14 23.24 -3.12
C ARG A 303 10.93 24.01 -2.61
N LYS A 304 10.69 25.20 -3.16
CA LYS A 304 9.54 26.05 -2.86
C LYS A 304 8.56 26.03 -4.02
N SER A 305 7.28 25.82 -3.70
CA SER A 305 6.18 25.94 -4.65
C SER A 305 4.91 26.30 -3.88
N SER A 306 4.08 27.14 -4.48
CA SER A 306 2.71 27.44 -4.02
C SER A 306 1.71 27.23 -5.15
N ALA A 307 2.08 26.44 -6.16
CA ALA A 307 1.22 26.12 -7.29
C ALA A 307 0.20 25.04 -6.91
N GLY A 308 -0.95 25.47 -6.41
CA GLY A 308 -2.06 24.59 -6.02
C GLY A 308 -1.85 23.87 -4.67
N TYR A 309 -2.61 22.79 -4.45
CA TYR A 309 -2.54 21.99 -3.23
C TYR A 309 -1.27 21.13 -3.18
N ASP A 310 -0.74 20.89 -1.98
CA ASP A 310 0.40 19.99 -1.80
C ASP A 310 -0.04 18.52 -1.79
N LEU A 311 -0.26 17.97 -2.98
CA LEU A 311 -0.59 16.55 -3.15
C LEU A 311 0.54 15.63 -2.68
N THR A 312 1.78 16.11 -2.58
CA THR A 312 2.91 15.28 -2.12
C THR A 312 2.67 14.81 -0.70
N LYS A 313 2.24 15.73 0.17
CA LYS A 313 1.94 15.43 1.59
C LYS A 313 0.68 14.57 1.77
N LEU A 314 -0.20 14.53 0.79
CA LEU A 314 -1.37 13.66 0.80
C LEU A 314 -0.99 12.18 0.63
N PHE A 315 0.03 11.89 -0.20
CA PHE A 315 0.47 10.51 -0.44
C PHE A 315 1.49 10.00 0.58
N ILE A 316 2.26 10.88 1.21
CA ILE A 316 3.19 10.49 2.29
C ILE A 316 2.38 10.09 3.52
N GLY A 317 2.58 8.87 4.02
CA GLY A 317 1.79 8.31 5.12
C GLY A 317 0.42 7.77 4.70
N SER A 318 0.12 7.71 3.39
CA SER A 318 -1.15 7.16 2.89
C SER A 318 -1.19 5.63 2.86
N GLU A 319 -0.07 4.96 3.16
CA GLU A 319 0.07 3.51 3.23
C GLU A 319 -0.35 2.79 1.94
N GLY A 320 -0.23 3.46 0.79
CA GLY A 320 -0.64 2.94 -0.50
C GLY A 320 -2.16 2.86 -0.69
N THR A 321 -2.94 3.42 0.23
CA THR A 321 -4.41 3.43 0.14
C THR A 321 -4.95 4.46 -0.85
N LEU A 322 -4.16 5.47 -1.21
CA LEU A 322 -4.60 6.55 -2.12
C LEU A 322 -3.96 6.48 -3.51
N GLY A 323 -2.85 5.76 -3.66
CA GLY A 323 -2.11 5.65 -4.92
C GLY A 323 -0.82 4.85 -4.76
N LEU A 324 -0.26 4.45 -5.90
CA LEU A 324 0.97 3.69 -6.02
C LEU A 324 2.13 4.61 -6.41
N VAL A 325 3.10 4.80 -5.50
CA VAL A 325 4.29 5.64 -5.76
C VAL A 325 5.26 4.90 -6.67
N THR A 326 5.61 5.49 -7.81
CA THR A 326 6.48 4.89 -8.83
C THR A 326 7.80 5.64 -9.03
N GLU A 327 7.88 6.88 -8.59
CA GLU A 327 9.12 7.66 -8.51
C GLU A 327 9.04 8.67 -7.36
N ALA A 328 10.17 8.94 -6.72
CA ALA A 328 10.31 9.97 -5.69
C ALA A 328 11.49 10.89 -6.00
N THR A 329 11.26 12.19 -5.97
CA THR A 329 12.32 13.19 -5.90
C THR A 329 12.58 13.52 -4.43
N LEU A 330 13.77 13.21 -3.93
CA LEU A 330 14.15 13.36 -2.52
C LEU A 330 15.16 14.50 -2.38
N LYS A 331 15.06 15.26 -1.28
CA LYS A 331 16.13 16.18 -0.87
C LYS A 331 17.33 15.38 -0.38
N LEU A 332 18.53 15.94 -0.56
CA LEU A 332 19.77 15.51 0.07
C LEU A 332 20.33 16.64 0.94
N THR A 333 21.28 16.29 1.81
CA THR A 333 22.06 17.25 2.58
C THR A 333 23.53 16.82 2.65
N VAL A 334 24.40 17.73 3.07
CA VAL A 334 25.84 17.49 3.18
C VAL A 334 26.15 16.73 4.46
N LYS A 335 27.07 15.76 4.39
CA LYS A 335 27.55 15.04 5.57
C LYS A 335 28.18 16.00 6.59
N PRO A 336 27.90 15.83 7.88
CA PRO A 336 28.52 16.65 8.92
C PRO A 336 30.04 16.43 8.96
N GLN A 337 30.78 17.47 9.35
CA GLN A 337 32.25 17.41 9.44
C GLN A 337 32.72 16.50 10.59
N SER A 338 31.91 16.40 11.64
CA SER A 338 32.18 15.60 12.83
C SER A 338 30.89 14.98 13.34
N GLU A 339 31.02 13.75 13.85
CA GLU A 339 29.99 13.02 14.58
C GLU A 339 30.61 12.45 15.87
N ASN A 340 29.81 12.33 16.93
CA ASN A 340 30.20 11.62 18.15
C ASN A 340 28.95 11.03 18.82
N VAL A 341 29.16 10.02 19.66
CA VAL A 341 28.10 9.33 20.43
C VAL A 341 28.44 9.40 21.92
N ALA A 342 27.44 9.63 22.75
CA ALA A 342 27.57 9.48 24.20
C ALA A 342 26.47 8.60 24.77
N VAL A 343 26.74 7.94 25.90
CA VAL A 343 25.79 7.13 26.65
C VAL A 343 25.72 7.58 28.10
N ALA A 344 24.53 7.56 28.67
CA ALA A 344 24.29 7.92 30.06
C ALA A 344 23.33 6.93 30.72
N SER A 345 23.68 6.40 31.89
CA SER A 345 22.81 5.47 32.63
C SER A 345 22.11 6.15 33.80
N PHE A 346 20.88 5.72 34.11
CA PHE A 346 20.01 6.31 35.11
C PHE A 346 19.48 5.24 36.08
N GLY A 347 19.00 5.67 37.24
CA GLY A 347 18.40 4.76 38.22
C GLY A 347 17.00 4.28 37.83
N THR A 348 16.23 5.12 37.13
CA THR A 348 14.85 4.87 36.71
C THR A 348 14.63 5.37 35.29
N ILE A 349 13.60 4.83 34.62
CA ILE A 349 13.23 5.26 33.25
C ILE A 349 12.67 6.68 33.26
N GLN A 350 12.00 7.08 34.35
CA GLN A 350 11.50 8.44 34.56
C GLN A 350 12.65 9.46 34.58
N ASN A 351 13.71 9.23 35.37
CA ASN A 351 14.88 10.14 35.41
C ASN A 351 15.56 10.25 34.04
N ALA A 352 15.64 9.15 33.30
CA ALA A 352 16.17 9.16 31.94
C ALA A 352 15.29 10.03 31.01
N ALA A 353 13.98 9.83 31.02
CA ALA A 353 13.04 10.61 30.21
C ALA A 353 13.03 12.11 30.61
N GLU A 354 13.09 12.43 31.91
CA GLU A 354 13.24 13.81 32.39
C GLU A 354 14.52 14.47 31.87
N CYS A 355 15.62 13.72 31.78
CA CYS A 355 16.86 14.23 31.20
C CYS A 355 16.66 14.59 29.73
N VAL A 356 15.88 13.81 28.99
CA VAL A 356 15.53 14.11 27.59
C VAL A 356 14.72 15.41 27.52
N THR A 357 13.67 15.55 28.32
CA THR A 357 12.87 16.79 28.39
C THR A 357 13.75 17.99 28.64
N ASN A 358 14.66 17.92 29.62
CA ASN A 358 15.60 19.01 29.94
C ASN A 358 16.57 19.34 28.78
N VAL A 359 17.06 18.33 28.05
CA VAL A 359 17.93 18.53 26.87
C VAL A 359 17.18 19.23 25.74
N VAL A 360 15.93 18.82 25.50
CA VAL A 360 15.06 19.39 24.47
C VAL A 360 14.65 20.83 24.83
N GLU A 361 14.23 21.08 26.07
CA GLU A 361 13.86 22.42 26.56
C GLU A 361 15.04 23.40 26.54
N ALA A 362 16.26 22.91 26.80
CA ALA A 362 17.47 23.70 26.67
C ALA A 362 17.82 24.05 25.21
N GLY A 363 17.10 23.51 24.23
CA GLY A 363 17.30 23.77 22.80
C GLY A 363 18.64 23.25 22.28
N ILE A 364 19.21 22.20 22.90
CA ILE A 364 20.51 21.67 22.49
C ILE A 364 20.33 20.89 21.18
N PRO A 365 21.03 21.26 20.09
CA PRO A 365 20.82 20.66 18.78
C PRO A 365 21.58 19.34 18.62
N VAL A 366 21.16 18.32 19.38
CA VAL A 366 21.65 16.94 19.22
C VAL A 366 21.08 16.31 17.96
N ALA A 367 21.80 15.35 17.39
CA ALA A 367 21.43 14.67 16.15
C ALA A 367 20.43 13.52 16.38
N GLY A 368 20.40 12.97 17.58
CA GLY A 368 19.46 11.93 18.00
C GLY A 368 19.56 11.71 19.51
N VAL A 369 18.44 11.33 20.12
CA VAL A 369 18.35 10.96 21.54
C VAL A 369 17.52 9.70 21.63
N GLU A 370 18.18 8.62 22.00
CA GLU A 370 17.57 7.29 22.08
C GLU A 370 17.56 6.81 23.52
N ILE A 371 16.59 5.98 23.88
CA ILE A 371 16.54 5.31 25.18
C ILE A 371 16.47 3.79 25.00
N LEU A 372 17.06 3.05 25.94
CA LEU A 372 16.79 1.64 26.20
C LEU A 372 16.54 1.48 27.70
N ASP A 373 15.47 0.80 28.10
CA ASP A 373 15.23 0.50 29.51
C ASP A 373 16.07 -0.69 30.02
N ASP A 374 16.05 -0.93 31.33
CA ASP A 374 16.78 -2.03 31.97
C ASP A 374 16.43 -3.42 31.41
N ILE A 375 15.16 -3.68 31.08
CA ILE A 375 14.76 -4.95 30.48
C ILE A 375 15.35 -5.10 29.09
N GLN A 376 15.30 -4.04 28.29
CA GLN A 376 15.94 -4.01 26.97
C GLN A 376 17.46 -4.21 27.06
N MET A 377 18.14 -3.55 28.00
CA MET A 377 19.58 -3.74 28.23
C MET A 377 19.91 -5.17 28.69
N LYS A 378 19.05 -5.80 29.49
CA LYS A 378 19.17 -7.20 29.89
C LYS A 378 19.02 -8.15 28.70
N CYS A 379 18.05 -7.91 27.81
CA CYS A 379 17.90 -8.68 26.57
C CYS A 379 19.14 -8.55 25.67
N ILE A 380 19.70 -7.35 25.53
CA ILE A 380 20.95 -7.11 24.79
C ILE A 380 22.07 -7.98 25.34
N ASN A 381 22.33 -7.93 26.65
CA ASN A 381 23.35 -8.76 27.31
C ASN A 381 23.10 -10.26 27.08
N ALA A 382 21.87 -10.73 27.30
CA ALA A 382 21.51 -12.13 27.17
C ALA A 382 21.66 -12.67 25.74
N SER A 383 21.37 -11.83 24.74
CA SER A 383 21.47 -12.18 23.31
C SER A 383 22.92 -12.31 22.81
N LYS A 384 23.89 -11.75 23.55
CA LYS A 384 25.32 -11.70 23.16
C LYS A 384 25.56 -11.08 21.76
N THR A 385 24.69 -10.16 21.36
CA THR A 385 24.74 -9.49 20.04
C THR A 385 25.69 -8.29 20.00
N THR A 386 26.22 -7.86 21.16
CA THR A 386 27.18 -6.76 21.28
C THR A 386 28.47 -7.22 21.95
N SER A 387 29.61 -6.61 21.62
CA SER A 387 30.92 -6.91 22.23
C SER A 387 31.02 -6.50 23.70
N ARG A 388 30.20 -5.53 24.11
CA ARG A 388 30.21 -4.93 25.43
C ARG A 388 29.18 -5.57 26.36
N GLN A 389 29.57 -5.79 27.61
CA GLN A 389 28.63 -6.07 28.69
C GLN A 389 28.08 -4.74 29.24
N TRP A 390 26.77 -4.57 29.22
CA TRP A 390 26.13 -3.34 29.66
C TRP A 390 25.59 -3.45 31.08
N LYS A 391 25.47 -2.31 31.75
CA LYS A 391 24.69 -2.21 32.99
C LYS A 391 23.21 -2.32 32.65
N GLU A 392 22.50 -3.21 33.34
CA GLU A 392 21.04 -3.43 33.18
C GLU A 392 20.27 -2.30 33.88
N SER A 393 20.35 -1.10 33.32
CA SER A 393 19.72 0.12 33.81
C SER A 393 19.23 0.96 32.63
N PRO A 394 18.18 1.79 32.81
CA PRO A 394 17.76 2.74 31.79
C PRO A 394 18.94 3.58 31.29
N THR A 395 19.12 3.60 29.97
CA THR A 395 20.30 4.20 29.33
C THR A 395 19.88 5.06 28.16
N LEU A 396 20.33 6.32 28.16
CA LEU A 396 20.21 7.23 27.03
C LEU A 396 21.43 7.10 26.11
N PHE A 397 21.20 7.18 24.81
CA PHE A 397 22.21 7.25 23.77
C PHE A 397 22.02 8.55 23.00
N PHE A 398 23.03 9.40 23.01
CA PHE A 398 23.04 10.68 22.33
C PHE A 398 23.93 10.59 21.09
N LYS A 399 23.46 11.15 19.98
CA LYS A 399 24.26 11.36 18.78
C LYS A 399 24.45 12.86 18.59
N PHE A 400 25.67 13.28 18.26
CA PHE A 400 26.06 14.67 18.07
C PHE A 400 26.62 14.84 16.68
N THR A 401 26.25 15.91 15.97
CA THR A 401 26.78 16.19 14.63
C THR A 401 27.02 17.69 14.47
N GLY A 402 28.02 18.05 13.65
CA GLY A 402 28.34 19.43 13.33
C GLY A 402 29.80 19.63 12.99
N THR A 403 30.34 20.81 13.34
CA THR A 403 31.78 21.03 13.36
C THR A 403 32.38 20.39 14.62
N PRO A 404 33.70 20.10 14.66
CA PRO A 404 34.34 19.55 15.85
C PRO A 404 34.10 20.39 17.13
N ASN A 405 34.06 21.72 17.01
CA ASN A 405 33.79 22.61 18.15
C ASN A 405 32.33 22.53 18.60
N ALA A 406 31.37 22.50 17.67
CA ALA A 406 29.96 22.37 17.99
C ALA A 406 29.66 21.05 18.71
N VAL A 407 30.23 19.94 18.22
CA VAL A 407 30.07 18.62 18.86
C VAL A 407 30.63 18.64 20.29
N LYS A 408 31.82 19.21 20.50
CA LYS A 408 32.43 19.35 21.83
C LYS A 408 31.55 20.18 22.78
N GLU A 409 30.99 21.28 22.29
CA GLU A 409 30.10 22.15 23.05
C GLU A 409 28.81 21.43 23.44
N GLN A 410 28.15 20.76 22.48
CA GLN A 410 26.94 19.98 22.71
C GLN A 410 27.14 18.90 23.77
N ILE A 411 28.21 18.11 23.68
CA ILE A 411 28.57 17.08 24.68
C ILE A 411 28.69 17.72 26.07
N GLY A 412 29.41 18.84 26.17
CA GLY A 412 29.60 19.54 27.45
C GLY A 412 28.30 20.09 28.06
N MET A 413 27.33 20.50 27.23
CA MET A 413 26.00 20.93 27.69
C MET A 413 25.15 19.75 28.15
N VAL A 414 25.09 18.66 27.37
CA VAL A 414 24.33 17.45 27.73
C VAL A 414 24.90 16.82 28.99
N GLN A 415 26.22 16.73 29.14
CA GLN A 415 26.85 16.19 30.34
C GLN A 415 26.45 16.97 31.61
N LYS A 416 26.34 18.29 31.52
CA LYS A 416 25.86 19.13 32.63
C LYS A 416 24.41 18.82 32.99
N ILE A 417 23.54 18.58 32.01
CA ILE A 417 22.14 18.21 32.25
C ILE A 417 22.06 16.82 32.88
N VAL A 418 22.75 15.83 32.33
CA VAL A 418 22.79 14.46 32.88
C VAL A 418 23.21 14.46 34.36
N SER A 419 24.20 15.29 34.73
CA SER A 419 24.65 15.42 36.12
C SER A 419 23.60 16.01 37.08
N LYS A 420 22.62 16.75 36.55
CA LYS A 420 21.52 17.35 37.33
C LYS A 420 20.30 16.43 37.44
N THR A 421 20.12 15.49 36.53
CA THR A 421 18.97 14.57 36.49
C THR A 421 19.29 13.18 37.04
N SER A 422 20.09 13.12 38.12
CA SER A 422 20.47 11.85 38.76
C SER A 422 21.12 10.83 37.81
N GLY A 423 21.85 11.29 36.79
CA GLY A 423 22.63 10.42 35.91
C GLY A 423 23.78 9.75 36.67
N ASN A 424 23.90 8.43 36.55
CA ASN A 424 24.92 7.64 37.23
C ASN A 424 26.27 7.70 36.50
N THR A 425 26.24 7.64 35.17
CA THR A 425 27.43 7.61 34.32
C THR A 425 27.20 8.47 33.08
N PHE A 426 28.28 9.00 32.52
CA PHE A 426 28.30 9.66 31.21
C PHE A 426 29.60 9.32 30.49
N GLU A 427 29.52 8.65 29.36
CA GLU A 427 30.66 8.22 28.54
C GLU A 427 30.44 8.69 27.11
N PHE A 428 31.49 9.17 26.45
CA PHE A 428 31.44 9.57 25.04
C PHE A 428 32.62 8.95 24.29
N ALA A 429 32.41 8.67 23.01
CA ALA A 429 33.39 7.98 22.20
C ALA A 429 34.63 8.83 21.89
N ARG A 430 35.80 8.20 21.94
CA ARG A 430 37.11 8.77 21.62
C ARG A 430 37.55 8.48 20.18
N GLY A 431 36.80 7.65 19.45
CA GLY A 431 37.08 7.28 18.07
C GLY A 431 35.90 6.57 17.40
N LYS A 432 36.04 6.26 16.11
CA LYS A 432 34.97 5.66 15.30
C LYS A 432 34.56 4.27 15.78
N ASP A 433 35.51 3.46 16.24
CA ASP A 433 35.23 2.10 16.71
C ASP A 433 34.38 2.13 18.01
N GLU A 434 34.74 3.01 18.93
CA GLU A 434 33.99 3.22 20.18
C GLU A 434 32.60 3.85 19.91
N MET A 435 32.47 4.73 18.90
CA MET A 435 31.14 5.20 18.46
C MET A 435 30.27 4.04 17.98
N ALA A 436 30.83 3.16 17.15
CA ALA A 436 30.11 2.00 16.62
C ALA A 436 29.72 1.02 17.73
N GLU A 437 30.62 0.78 18.69
CA GLU A 437 30.36 -0.07 19.87
C GLU A 437 29.29 0.55 20.79
N LEU A 438 29.37 1.84 21.10
CA LEU A 438 28.38 2.52 21.94
C LEU A 438 26.99 2.50 21.30
N TRP A 439 26.90 2.70 19.98
CA TRP A 439 25.63 2.73 19.27
C TRP A 439 25.09 1.32 18.95
N SER A 440 25.90 0.26 19.06
CA SER A 440 25.48 -1.09 18.65
C SER A 440 24.31 -1.62 19.47
N ALA A 441 24.25 -1.31 20.77
CA ALA A 441 23.15 -1.74 21.64
C ALA A 441 21.79 -1.25 21.11
N ARG A 442 21.72 0.02 20.69
CA ARG A 442 20.49 0.59 20.13
C ARG A 442 20.05 -0.09 18.83
N LYS A 443 21.01 -0.45 17.96
CA LYS A 443 20.73 -1.17 16.70
C LYS A 443 20.22 -2.60 16.91
N GLN A 444 20.56 -3.23 18.04
CA GLN A 444 20.18 -4.61 18.34
C GLN A 444 18.89 -4.75 19.15
N ALA A 445 18.18 -3.64 19.47
CA ALA A 445 17.04 -3.64 20.38
C ALA A 445 15.97 -4.69 20.01
N LEU A 446 15.42 -4.63 18.80
CA LEU A 446 14.40 -5.59 18.32
C LEU A 446 14.91 -7.03 18.33
N TRP A 447 16.07 -7.27 17.71
CA TRP A 447 16.67 -8.60 17.58
C TRP A 447 16.98 -9.24 18.93
N SER A 448 17.38 -8.44 19.92
CA SER A 448 17.70 -8.93 21.26
C SER A 448 16.48 -9.45 22.01
N VAL A 449 15.29 -8.85 21.82
CA VAL A 449 14.04 -9.37 22.40
C VAL A 449 13.57 -10.59 21.62
N MET A 450 13.67 -10.59 20.29
CA MET A 450 13.34 -11.76 19.48
C MET A 450 14.19 -12.99 19.84
N ALA A 451 15.47 -12.77 20.19
CA ALA A 451 16.36 -13.84 20.64
C ALA A 451 15.95 -14.46 21.99
N MET A 452 15.03 -13.84 22.73
CA MET A 452 14.51 -14.36 24.01
C MET A 452 13.37 -15.37 23.83
N LYS A 453 12.87 -15.58 22.60
CA LYS A 453 11.89 -16.64 22.30
C LYS A 453 12.43 -17.99 22.77
N LYS A 454 11.59 -18.74 23.49
CA LYS A 454 11.88 -20.08 24.02
C LYS A 454 11.10 -21.16 23.29
N ASN A 455 9.90 -20.83 22.82
CA ASN A 455 9.00 -21.77 22.15
C ASN A 455 8.65 -21.30 20.73
N PRO A 456 8.27 -22.22 19.82
CA PRO A 456 7.75 -21.85 18.50
C PRO A 456 6.50 -20.95 18.55
N ASP A 457 5.70 -21.09 19.61
CA ASP A 457 4.45 -20.35 19.81
C ASP A 457 4.67 -19.00 20.52
N ASP A 458 5.94 -18.58 20.68
CA ASP A 458 6.26 -17.25 21.22
C ASP A 458 6.23 -16.20 20.10
N HIS A 459 5.50 -15.13 20.33
CA HIS A 459 5.27 -14.02 19.42
C HIS A 459 5.92 -12.74 19.94
N VAL A 460 6.22 -11.81 19.04
CA VAL A 460 6.74 -10.49 19.40
C VAL A 460 5.82 -9.43 18.83
N TRP A 461 5.25 -8.60 19.71
CA TRP A 461 4.49 -7.42 19.32
C TRP A 461 5.39 -6.20 19.45
N THR A 462 5.66 -5.54 18.33
CA THR A 462 6.35 -4.24 18.32
C THR A 462 5.31 -3.15 18.09
N THR A 463 5.19 -2.21 19.01
CA THR A 463 4.24 -1.09 18.92
C THR A 463 4.90 0.19 19.38
N ASP A 464 4.34 1.31 18.96
CA ASP A 464 4.84 2.66 19.27
C ASP A 464 3.68 3.62 19.58
N VAL A 465 4.02 4.70 20.29
CA VAL A 465 3.20 5.91 20.46
C VAL A 465 4.14 7.11 20.54
N ALA A 466 3.61 8.31 20.37
CA ALA A 466 4.35 9.53 20.70
C ALA A 466 3.47 10.47 21.52
N VAL A 467 4.08 11.27 22.39
CA VAL A 467 3.42 12.26 23.24
C VAL A 467 4.18 13.58 23.20
N PRO A 468 3.57 14.71 23.59
CA PRO A 468 4.31 15.93 23.87
C PRO A 468 5.46 15.65 24.85
N ILE A 469 6.62 16.25 24.62
CA ILE A 469 7.86 15.93 25.36
C ILE A 469 7.73 16.09 26.89
N SER A 470 6.81 16.94 27.34
CA SER A 470 6.49 17.16 28.75
C SER A 470 5.75 16.01 29.42
N LYS A 471 5.15 15.09 28.63
CA LYS A 471 4.41 13.91 29.10
C LYS A 471 5.21 12.62 28.98
N LEU A 472 6.37 12.67 28.31
CA LEU A 472 7.20 11.51 28.04
C LEU A 472 7.60 10.73 29.32
N PRO A 473 8.06 11.37 30.41
CA PRO A 473 8.43 10.63 31.62
C PRO A 473 7.27 9.83 32.21
N ASP A 474 6.10 10.46 32.34
CA ASP A 474 4.91 9.86 32.96
C ASP A 474 4.41 8.64 32.16
N ILE A 475 4.29 8.76 30.83
CA ILE A 475 3.78 7.67 30.00
C ILE A 475 4.75 6.48 29.97
N MET A 476 6.06 6.73 29.93
CA MET A 476 7.06 5.67 29.89
C MET A 476 7.07 4.87 31.19
N GLU A 477 7.03 5.57 32.34
CA GLU A 477 6.93 4.92 33.65
C GLU A 477 5.64 4.11 33.78
N ALA A 478 4.49 4.70 33.50
CA ALA A 478 3.20 4.02 33.59
C ALA A 478 3.12 2.80 32.65
N THR A 479 3.71 2.88 31.45
CA THR A 479 3.75 1.74 30.51
C THR A 479 4.62 0.61 31.04
N LYS A 480 5.80 0.95 31.56
CA LYS A 480 6.72 -0.02 32.14
C LYS A 480 6.10 -0.73 33.35
N GLU A 481 5.45 0.02 34.22
CA GLU A 481 4.73 -0.54 35.37
C GLU A 481 3.62 -1.50 34.93
N ASP A 482 2.83 -1.14 33.91
CA ASP A 482 1.74 -1.96 33.41
C ASP A 482 2.27 -3.29 32.83
N MET A 483 3.33 -3.24 32.02
CA MET A 483 3.99 -4.45 31.50
C MET A 483 4.51 -5.35 32.64
N THR A 484 5.14 -4.75 33.64
CA THR A 484 5.70 -5.47 34.80
C THR A 484 4.59 -6.12 35.65
N LYS A 485 3.52 -5.38 35.95
CA LYS A 485 2.36 -5.86 36.73
C LYS A 485 1.67 -7.05 36.06
N ASN A 486 1.69 -7.10 34.72
CA ASN A 486 1.11 -8.18 33.93
C ASN A 486 2.10 -9.33 33.64
N GLY A 487 3.34 -9.27 34.16
CA GLY A 487 4.32 -10.35 34.03
C GLY A 487 4.90 -10.55 32.63
N LEU A 488 4.73 -9.59 31.71
CA LEU A 488 5.22 -9.69 30.34
C LEU A 488 6.72 -9.35 30.26
N LEU A 489 7.46 -10.11 29.46
CA LEU A 489 8.82 -9.71 29.08
C LEU A 489 8.71 -8.67 27.95
N ALA A 490 8.95 -7.41 28.30
CA ALA A 490 8.87 -6.31 27.35
C ALA A 490 9.98 -5.29 27.57
N GLY A 491 10.69 -4.96 26.49
CA GLY A 491 11.68 -3.89 26.48
C GLY A 491 11.07 -2.59 25.99
N ILE A 492 11.51 -1.47 26.57
CA ILE A 492 11.25 -0.14 26.02
C ILE A 492 12.49 0.37 25.32
N CYS A 493 12.31 0.82 24.08
CA CYS A 493 13.28 1.63 23.35
C CYS A 493 12.58 2.83 22.73
N GLY A 494 13.29 3.85 22.27
CA GLY A 494 12.59 5.01 21.69
C GLY A 494 13.49 6.08 21.12
N HIS A 495 12.99 6.72 20.08
CA HIS A 495 13.45 8.00 19.54
C HIS A 495 12.95 9.14 20.44
N VAL A 496 13.36 9.15 21.71
CA VAL A 496 12.73 9.99 22.74
C VAL A 496 12.92 11.49 22.57
N GLY A 497 13.84 11.93 21.70
CA GLY A 497 14.04 13.35 21.40
C GLY A 497 12.78 14.05 20.87
N ASP A 498 11.92 13.35 20.12
CA ASP A 498 10.66 13.87 19.59
C ASP A 498 9.42 13.29 20.30
N GLY A 499 9.63 12.65 21.46
CA GLY A 499 8.55 12.11 22.30
C GLY A 499 8.04 10.73 21.89
N ASN A 500 8.68 10.08 20.90
CA ASN A 500 8.32 8.73 20.46
C ASN A 500 9.04 7.62 21.24
N PHE A 501 8.29 6.61 21.67
CA PHE A 501 8.87 5.38 22.21
C PHE A 501 8.10 4.14 21.75
N HIS A 502 8.79 3.00 21.80
CA HIS A 502 8.33 1.69 21.41
C HIS A 502 8.29 0.75 22.62
N ALA A 503 7.33 -0.16 22.60
CA ALA A 503 7.32 -1.35 23.43
C ALA A 503 7.50 -2.59 22.53
N ILE A 504 8.48 -3.43 22.88
CA ILE A 504 8.72 -4.71 22.20
C ILE A 504 8.36 -5.81 23.18
N ILE A 505 7.18 -6.41 22.99
CA ILE A 505 6.54 -7.33 23.95
C ILE A 505 6.66 -8.76 23.43
N LEU A 506 7.32 -9.63 24.20
CA LEU A 506 7.33 -11.07 23.97
C LEU A 506 6.16 -11.71 24.72
N PHE A 507 5.36 -12.53 24.03
CA PHE A 507 4.20 -13.19 24.62
C PHE A 507 3.92 -14.54 23.95
N SER A 508 3.37 -15.49 24.70
CA SER A 508 2.83 -16.75 24.18
C SER A 508 1.36 -16.63 23.79
N ASP A 509 0.79 -17.63 23.11
CA ASP A 509 -0.64 -17.67 22.78
C ASP A 509 -1.56 -17.48 24.00
N SER A 510 -1.17 -17.99 25.17
CA SER A 510 -1.95 -17.84 26.41
C SER A 510 -1.90 -16.42 26.99
N GLU A 511 -0.84 -15.67 26.70
CA GLU A 511 -0.61 -14.29 27.14
C GLU A 511 -1.12 -13.26 26.13
N LYS A 512 -1.54 -13.68 24.93
CA LYS A 512 -1.98 -12.79 23.84
C LYS A 512 -2.99 -11.74 24.29
N LYS A 513 -4.01 -12.14 25.06
CA LYS A 513 -5.04 -11.21 25.56
C LYS A 513 -4.50 -10.21 26.57
N ILE A 514 -3.50 -10.60 27.35
CA ILE A 514 -2.83 -9.74 28.32
C ILE A 514 -1.99 -8.69 27.56
N ALA A 515 -1.18 -9.15 26.59
CA ALA A 515 -0.38 -8.27 25.73
C ALA A 515 -1.26 -7.26 24.97
N GLU A 516 -2.35 -7.73 24.34
CA GLU A 516 -3.34 -6.88 23.68
C GLU A 516 -3.92 -5.81 24.61
N GLY A 517 -4.20 -6.16 25.87
CA GLY A 517 -4.74 -5.22 26.87
C GLY A 517 -3.73 -4.16 27.29
N VAL A 518 -2.44 -4.54 27.45
CA VAL A 518 -1.36 -3.59 27.75
C VAL A 518 -1.13 -2.62 26.60
N VAL A 519 -1.07 -3.12 25.36
CA VAL A 519 -0.94 -2.28 24.15
C VAL A 519 -2.11 -1.29 24.05
N HIS A 520 -3.34 -1.76 24.26
CA HIS A 520 -4.52 -0.91 24.25
C HIS A 520 -4.44 0.21 25.30
N ARG A 521 -4.08 -0.11 26.55
CA ARG A 521 -3.89 0.90 27.62
C ARG A 521 -2.73 1.85 27.35
N MET A 522 -1.68 1.41 26.66
CA MET A 522 -0.57 2.27 26.22
C MET A 522 -1.04 3.31 25.20
N VAL A 523 -1.77 2.86 24.17
CA VAL A 523 -2.32 3.77 23.15
C VAL A 523 -3.34 4.73 23.77
N LYS A 524 -4.24 4.23 24.62
CA LYS A 524 -5.21 5.06 25.33
C LYS A 524 -4.55 6.17 26.13
N ARG A 525 -3.56 5.84 26.96
CA ARG A 525 -2.81 6.82 27.75
C ARG A 525 -2.11 7.85 26.88
N ALA A 526 -1.56 7.45 25.73
CA ALA A 526 -0.95 8.40 24.80
C ALA A 526 -1.97 9.43 24.29
N VAL A 527 -3.14 8.98 23.83
CA VAL A 527 -4.21 9.87 23.35
C VAL A 527 -4.73 10.78 24.47
N GLU A 528 -4.96 10.25 25.68
CA GLU A 528 -5.38 11.03 26.85
C GLU A 528 -4.31 12.06 27.30
N MET A 529 -3.05 11.88 26.89
CA MET A 529 -1.93 12.79 27.14
C MET A 529 -1.62 13.70 25.93
N GLU A 530 -2.60 13.95 25.05
CA GLU A 530 -2.44 14.77 23.83
C GLU A 530 -1.41 14.21 22.84
N GLY A 531 -1.13 12.92 22.93
CA GLY A 531 -0.26 12.19 22.02
C GLY A 531 -1.00 11.57 20.84
N THR A 532 -0.33 10.63 20.18
CA THR A 532 -0.81 9.94 18.97
C THR A 532 -0.78 8.42 19.13
N VAL A 533 -1.69 7.74 18.43
CA VAL A 533 -1.81 6.28 18.44
C VAL A 533 -0.60 5.60 17.80
N THR A 534 0.17 6.32 16.99
CA THR A 534 1.35 5.82 16.28
C THR A 534 2.35 6.95 16.05
N GLY A 535 3.59 6.77 16.46
CA GLY A 535 4.64 7.78 16.27
C GLY A 535 5.26 7.70 14.88
N GLU A 536 5.50 6.48 14.37
CA GLU A 536 6.20 6.25 13.11
C GLU A 536 5.79 4.99 12.33
N HIS A 537 5.18 3.98 12.96
CA HIS A 537 4.92 2.72 12.26
C HIS A 537 3.80 2.80 11.23
N GLY A 538 2.90 3.78 11.36
CA GLY A 538 1.66 3.89 10.59
C GLY A 538 0.45 3.37 11.35
N VAL A 539 -0.69 3.36 10.68
CA VAL A 539 -2.01 2.98 11.22
C VAL A 539 -2.34 1.54 10.85
N GLY A 540 -2.17 1.19 9.57
CA GLY A 540 -2.40 -0.14 9.05
C GLY A 540 -3.79 -0.71 9.38
N LEU A 541 -3.82 -1.98 9.75
CA LEU A 541 -5.04 -2.71 10.12
C LEU A 541 -5.38 -2.58 11.61
N VAL A 542 -4.35 -2.51 12.46
CA VAL A 542 -4.50 -2.63 13.92
C VAL A 542 -4.91 -1.31 14.55
N LYS A 543 -4.29 -0.20 14.14
CA LYS A 543 -4.48 1.10 14.80
C LYS A 543 -5.58 1.96 14.18
N ARG A 544 -6.18 1.54 13.05
CA ARG A 544 -7.25 2.29 12.37
C ARG A 544 -8.45 2.57 13.28
N ASP A 545 -8.73 1.64 14.19
CA ASP A 545 -9.86 1.71 15.12
C ASP A 545 -9.61 2.68 16.27
N TYR A 546 -8.35 3.12 16.46
CA TYR A 546 -7.98 4.11 17.47
C TYR A 546 -8.06 5.55 16.93
N LEU A 547 -8.12 5.75 15.60
CA LEU A 547 -8.07 7.08 14.99
C LEU A 547 -9.25 7.98 15.37
N GLU A 548 -10.44 7.42 15.56
CA GLU A 548 -11.61 8.20 15.97
C GLU A 548 -11.45 8.76 17.39
N HIS A 549 -10.68 8.09 18.24
CA HIS A 549 -10.37 8.55 19.59
C HIS A 549 -9.31 9.67 19.60
N GLU A 550 -8.35 9.64 18.69
CA GLU A 550 -7.33 10.69 18.56
C GLU A 550 -7.87 11.93 17.81
N LEU A 551 -8.54 11.72 16.68
CA LEU A 551 -8.85 12.79 15.71
C LEU A 551 -10.33 13.16 15.65
N GLY A 552 -11.20 12.35 16.24
CA GLY A 552 -12.65 12.48 16.15
C GLY A 552 -13.25 11.88 14.87
N GLU A 553 -14.48 11.39 14.98
CA GLU A 553 -15.25 10.73 13.91
C GLU A 553 -15.28 11.57 12.61
N THR A 554 -15.64 12.86 12.71
CA THR A 554 -15.74 13.73 11.53
C THR A 554 -14.41 13.91 10.77
N THR A 555 -13.27 13.83 11.45
CA THR A 555 -11.95 13.87 10.82
C THR A 555 -11.69 12.58 10.06
N VAL A 556 -11.99 11.43 10.66
CA VAL A 556 -11.87 10.11 10.00
C VAL A 556 -12.85 10.01 8.82
N ASP A 557 -14.05 10.56 8.94
CA ASP A 557 -15.02 10.66 7.83
C ASP A 557 -14.50 11.50 6.66
N THR A 558 -13.70 12.53 6.95
CA THR A 558 -13.02 13.34 5.92
C THR A 558 -11.93 12.53 5.22
N MET A 559 -11.13 11.76 5.96
CA MET A 559 -10.16 10.82 5.37
C MET A 559 -10.87 9.80 4.46
N ARG A 560 -12.04 9.31 4.90
CA ARG A 560 -12.87 8.41 4.11
C ARG A 560 -13.39 9.05 2.84
N ARG A 561 -13.80 10.32 2.90
CA ARG A 561 -14.17 11.11 1.71
C ARG A 561 -13.02 11.20 0.71
N LEU A 562 -11.80 11.44 1.18
CA LEU A 562 -10.59 11.48 0.34
C LEU A 562 -10.29 10.12 -0.31
N LYS A 563 -10.39 9.03 0.47
CA LYS A 563 -10.26 7.66 -0.04
C LYS A 563 -11.24 7.39 -1.18
N LEU A 564 -12.51 7.73 -1.00
CA LEU A 564 -13.54 7.55 -2.05
C LEU A 564 -13.35 8.47 -3.26
N ALA A 565 -12.69 9.63 -3.09
CA ALA A 565 -12.40 10.54 -4.20
C ALA A 565 -11.26 10.04 -5.10
N LEU A 566 -10.21 9.43 -4.53
CA LEU A 566 -9.06 8.92 -5.26
C LEU A 566 -9.16 7.44 -5.65
N ASP A 567 -9.97 6.68 -4.91
CA ASP A 567 -10.21 5.26 -5.12
C ASP A 567 -11.69 4.90 -4.85
N PRO A 568 -12.60 5.28 -5.76
CA PRO A 568 -14.04 5.08 -5.58
C PRO A 568 -14.44 3.59 -5.51
N LEU A 569 -13.66 2.71 -6.13
CA LEU A 569 -13.86 1.25 -6.09
C LEU A 569 -13.18 0.59 -4.88
N ARG A 570 -12.41 1.35 -4.09
CA ARG A 570 -11.70 0.90 -2.88
C ARG A 570 -10.81 -0.31 -3.17
N LEU A 571 -10.05 -0.24 -4.26
CA LEU A 571 -9.15 -1.31 -4.70
C LEU A 571 -7.79 -1.25 -4.02
N LEU A 572 -7.29 -0.06 -3.75
CA LEU A 572 -5.93 0.17 -3.27
C LEU A 572 -5.83 -0.10 -1.76
N ASN A 573 -5.00 -1.08 -1.42
CA ASN A 573 -4.62 -1.50 -0.08
C ASN A 573 -5.79 -1.52 0.93
N CYS A 574 -6.77 -2.37 0.64
CA CYS A 574 -8.05 -2.42 1.34
C CYS A 574 -7.92 -2.53 2.86
N ASP A 575 -8.94 -2.01 3.54
CA ASP A 575 -9.15 -2.13 5.00
C ASP A 575 -8.11 -1.41 5.87
N LYS A 576 -7.13 -0.71 5.31
CA LYS A 576 -6.10 -0.03 6.11
C LYS A 576 -6.39 1.46 6.26
N VAL A 577 -5.82 2.05 7.31
CA VAL A 577 -5.95 3.46 7.71
C VAL A 577 -7.38 3.87 8.11
N VAL A 578 -8.37 3.68 7.25
CA VAL A 578 -9.78 3.95 7.54
C VAL A 578 -10.64 2.75 7.19
N ARG A 579 -11.67 2.51 8.00
CA ARG A 579 -12.72 1.55 7.64
C ARG A 579 -13.53 2.06 6.45
N THR A 580 -13.89 1.16 5.55
CA THR A 580 -14.85 1.42 4.46
C THR A 580 -16.00 0.42 4.44
N GLU A 581 -16.15 -0.30 5.55
CA GLU A 581 -17.18 -1.29 5.84
C GLU A 581 -17.42 -1.30 7.36
N GLN A 582 -18.67 -1.54 7.76
CA GLN A 582 -19.05 -1.59 9.17
C GLN A 582 -18.34 -2.76 9.86
N PRO A 583 -17.79 -2.55 11.07
CA PRO A 583 -17.21 -3.64 11.84
C PRO A 583 -18.28 -4.67 12.23
N ALA A 584 -17.88 -5.93 12.33
CA ALA A 584 -18.73 -6.95 12.94
C ALA A 584 -18.92 -6.66 14.45
N ALA A 585 -20.01 -7.19 15.03
CA ALA A 585 -20.26 -7.05 16.46
C ALA A 585 -19.08 -7.62 17.28
N GLY A 586 -18.48 -6.78 18.13
CA GLY A 586 -17.33 -7.15 18.96
C GLY A 586 -15.97 -7.14 18.24
N GLU A 587 -15.90 -6.71 16.97
CA GLU A 587 -14.64 -6.57 16.25
C GLU A 587 -13.79 -5.40 16.77
N VAL A 588 -14.44 -4.27 17.06
CA VAL A 588 -13.81 -3.09 17.66
C VAL A 588 -13.82 -3.24 19.18
N LYS A 589 -12.65 -3.05 19.79
CA LYS A 589 -12.49 -3.09 21.25
C LYS A 589 -13.07 -1.83 21.87
N GLU A 590 -13.62 -1.98 23.08
CA GLU A 590 -14.04 -0.82 23.89
C GLU A 590 -12.83 0.04 24.29
N TRP A 591 -13.05 1.36 24.40
CA TRP A 591 -12.02 2.36 24.71
C TRP A 591 -11.57 2.41 26.16
#